data_AF-A0A7T5RPT1-F1
#
_entry.id   AF-A0A7T5RPT1-F1
#
_cell.length_a   1.000
_cell.length_b   1.000
_cell.length_c   1.000
_cell.angle_alpha   90.00
_cell.angle_beta   90.00
_cell.angle_gamma   90.00
#
_symmetry.space_group_name_H-M   'P 1'
#
loop_
_entity.id
_entity.type
_entity.pdbx_description
1 polymer ?
#
loop_
_entity_poly.entity_id
_entity_poly.type
_entity_poly.pdbx_seq_one_letter_code
_entity_poly.pdbx_strand_id
1 'polypeptide(L)'
;MLILQRGRNPGVKGWEMKRYLGRDYRKILEVLTEDVSALGLEVFEVKGPDGTEDSSRFLLRFRDSPTITEAETSGIRIDDLAVLAATIAFVNSKQGRVARREVEHFLREKFPKWRVEYSLDRYVKRGYLEQDDRSMVHVGWRTRAEVDEKTLMTMILSRSQEPLKK
;
A
#
# COMPACT_ATOMS: atom_id res chain seq x y z
N MET A 1 -8.14 12.99 -11.64
CA MET A 1 -7.27 12.22 -12.56
C MET A 1 -6.93 10.89 -11.90
N LEU A 2 -7.35 9.78 -12.50
CA LEU A 2 -7.15 8.39 -12.04
C LEU A 2 -5.71 7.86 -12.28
N ILE A 3 -4.81 8.72 -12.72
CA ILE A 3 -3.47 8.32 -13.17
C ILE A 3 -2.55 8.13 -11.97
N LEU A 4 -1.97 6.93 -11.91
CA LEU A 4 -0.84 6.54 -11.08
C LEU A 4 0.16 7.71 -10.98
N GLN A 5 0.43 8.14 -9.74
CA GLN A 5 1.57 8.98 -9.35
C GLN A 5 1.40 10.52 -9.25
N ARG A 6 0.27 11.16 -9.64
CA ARG A 6 0.12 12.61 -9.37
C ARG A 6 -0.48 12.91 -7.98
N GLY A 7 0.39 13.03 -6.98
CA GLY A 7 0.06 13.58 -5.64
C GLY A 7 0.26 12.60 -4.47
N ARG A 8 0.11 13.11 -3.24
CA ARG A 8 0.26 12.35 -1.97
C ARG A 8 -0.78 11.22 -1.85
N ASN A 9 -1.99 11.46 -2.39
CA ASN A 9 -3.06 10.47 -2.55
C ASN A 9 -3.58 10.55 -4.01
N PRO A 10 -3.09 9.73 -4.95
CA PRO A 10 -3.63 9.59 -6.30
C PRO A 10 -5.01 8.90 -6.26
N GLY A 11 -5.74 8.98 -7.36
CA GLY A 11 -7.11 8.50 -7.44
C GLY A 11 -8.15 9.55 -7.05
N VAL A 12 -9.42 9.15 -7.08
CA VAL A 12 -10.58 10.04 -6.93
C VAL A 12 -11.51 9.45 -5.87
N LYS A 13 -12.03 10.27 -4.96
CA LYS A 13 -12.96 9.81 -3.91
C LYS A 13 -14.34 9.52 -4.49
N GLY A 14 -15.10 8.62 -3.87
CA GLY A 14 -16.46 8.28 -4.32
C GLY A 14 -17.39 9.48 -4.39
N TRP A 15 -17.31 10.42 -3.44
CA TRP A 15 -18.12 11.65 -3.51
C TRP A 15 -17.75 12.54 -4.72
N GLU A 16 -16.48 12.55 -5.14
CA GLU A 16 -16.04 13.27 -6.34
C GLU A 16 -16.56 12.55 -7.58
N MET A 17 -16.47 11.22 -7.63
CA MET A 17 -17.05 10.43 -8.72
C MET A 17 -18.54 10.71 -8.88
N LYS A 18 -19.30 10.65 -7.78
CA LYS A 18 -20.74 10.93 -7.77
C LYS A 18 -21.07 12.34 -8.21
N ARG A 19 -20.24 13.32 -7.83
CA ARG A 19 -20.40 14.73 -8.21
C ARG A 19 -20.17 14.96 -9.71
N TYR A 20 -19.15 14.34 -10.30
CA TYR A 20 -18.75 14.60 -11.70
C TYR A 20 -19.35 13.64 -12.72
N LEU A 21 -19.57 12.38 -12.34
CA LEU A 21 -20.05 11.29 -13.20
C LEU A 21 -21.51 10.89 -12.90
N GLY A 22 -22.09 11.39 -11.81
CA GLY A 22 -23.45 11.08 -11.40
C GLY A 22 -23.58 9.81 -10.54
N ARG A 23 -24.82 9.43 -10.21
CA ARG A 23 -25.11 8.30 -9.30
C ARG A 23 -24.71 6.95 -9.88
N ASP A 24 -24.70 6.82 -11.20
CA ASP A 24 -24.37 5.57 -11.92
C ASP A 24 -22.87 5.44 -12.27
N TYR A 25 -21.99 6.19 -11.58
CA TYR A 25 -20.56 6.20 -11.91
C TYR A 25 -19.91 4.81 -11.87
N ARG A 26 -20.45 3.84 -11.13
CA ARG A 26 -19.95 2.46 -11.12
C ARG A 26 -19.96 1.81 -12.51
N LYS A 27 -21.01 2.02 -13.31
CA LYS A 27 -21.06 1.51 -14.70
C LYS A 27 -19.96 2.12 -15.56
N ILE A 28 -19.64 3.39 -15.32
CA ILE A 28 -18.55 4.08 -16.02
C ILE A 28 -17.19 3.47 -15.61
N LEU A 29 -17.02 3.12 -14.34
CA LEU A 29 -15.79 2.46 -13.88
C LEU A 29 -15.63 1.04 -14.40
N GLU A 30 -16.73 0.30 -14.59
CA GLU A 30 -16.74 -1.02 -15.24
C GLU A 30 -16.25 -0.92 -16.69
N VAL A 31 -16.84 -0.02 -17.49
CA VAL A 31 -16.41 0.22 -18.88
C VAL A 31 -14.94 0.68 -18.91
N LEU A 32 -14.55 1.58 -18.03
CA LEU A 32 -13.15 2.03 -17.95
C LEU A 32 -12.20 0.87 -17.63
N THR A 33 -12.61 -0.07 -16.77
CA THR A 33 -11.81 -1.25 -16.43
C THR A 33 -11.63 -2.17 -17.63
N GLU A 34 -12.66 -2.32 -18.46
CA GLU A 34 -12.58 -3.06 -19.72
C GLU A 34 -11.63 -2.36 -20.70
N ASP A 35 -11.73 -1.04 -20.86
CA ASP A 35 -10.87 -0.27 -21.77
C ASP A 35 -9.39 -0.34 -21.39
N VAL A 36 -9.07 -0.25 -20.09
CA VAL A 36 -7.67 -0.28 -19.62
C VAL A 36 -7.12 -1.70 -19.46
N SER A 37 -7.95 -2.73 -19.63
CA SER A 37 -7.56 -4.13 -19.44
C SER A 37 -6.44 -4.56 -20.41
N ALA A 38 -6.48 -4.06 -21.64
CA ALA A 38 -5.45 -4.32 -22.65
C ALA A 38 -4.07 -3.77 -22.27
N LEU A 39 -4.01 -2.83 -21.32
CA LEU A 39 -2.79 -2.27 -20.76
C LEU A 39 -2.34 -3.00 -19.47
N GLY A 40 -3.01 -4.08 -19.09
CA GLY A 40 -2.75 -4.80 -17.83
C GLY A 40 -3.19 -4.02 -16.59
N LEU A 41 -4.09 -3.05 -16.73
CA LEU A 41 -4.59 -2.20 -15.65
C LEU A 41 -6.05 -2.52 -15.31
N GLU A 42 -6.47 -2.10 -14.13
CA GLU A 42 -7.86 -2.13 -13.69
C GLU A 42 -8.19 -0.96 -12.77
N VAL A 43 -9.47 -0.60 -12.66
CA VAL A 43 -9.95 0.32 -11.63
C VAL A 43 -10.09 -0.46 -10.32
N PHE A 44 -9.37 -0.01 -9.30
CA PHE A 44 -9.39 -0.59 -7.96
C PHE A 44 -9.99 0.36 -6.94
N GLU A 45 -10.87 -0.18 -6.09
CA GLU A 45 -11.50 0.52 -4.97
C GLU A 45 -10.70 0.27 -3.68
N VAL A 46 -10.08 1.31 -3.14
CA VAL A 46 -9.54 1.32 -1.77
C VAL A 46 -10.63 1.83 -0.85
N LYS A 47 -11.09 0.97 0.07
CA LYS A 47 -12.08 1.35 1.08
C LYS A 47 -11.54 2.48 1.95
N GLY A 48 -12.37 3.50 2.15
CA GLY A 48 -12.07 4.62 3.04
C GLY A 48 -12.13 4.24 4.52
N PRO A 49 -11.71 5.13 5.42
CA PRO A 49 -11.68 4.88 6.87
C PRO A 49 -13.05 4.50 7.46
N ASP A 50 -14.11 5.10 6.93
CA ASP A 50 -15.48 4.90 7.42
C ASP A 50 -16.19 3.73 6.71
N GLY A 51 -15.50 3.06 5.76
CA GLY A 51 -16.06 1.98 4.94
C GLY A 51 -17.17 2.40 3.99
N THR A 52 -17.51 3.69 3.93
CA THR A 52 -18.55 4.22 3.04
C THR A 52 -18.01 4.43 1.64
N GLU A 53 -18.89 4.26 0.66
CA GLU A 53 -18.56 4.48 -0.76
C GLU A 53 -18.08 5.91 -1.04
N ASP A 54 -18.65 6.91 -0.38
CA ASP A 54 -18.21 8.31 -0.54
C ASP A 54 -16.78 8.51 -0.03
N SER A 55 -16.37 7.76 1.00
CA SER A 55 -15.01 7.77 1.56
C SER A 55 -14.03 6.89 0.80
N SER A 56 -14.52 5.91 0.02
CA SER A 56 -13.72 5.06 -0.85
C SER A 56 -12.98 5.88 -1.90
N ARG A 57 -11.83 5.36 -2.32
CA ARG A 57 -10.95 5.97 -3.32
C ARG A 57 -10.74 5.01 -4.46
N PHE A 58 -10.99 5.47 -5.66
CA PHE A 58 -10.81 4.70 -6.90
C PHE A 58 -9.53 5.14 -7.57
N LEU A 59 -8.70 4.19 -7.99
CA LEU A 59 -7.46 4.43 -8.72
C LEU A 59 -7.24 3.36 -9.79
N LEU A 60 -6.36 3.63 -10.75
CA LEU A 60 -5.85 2.57 -11.63
C LEU A 60 -4.70 1.84 -10.95
N ARG A 61 -4.69 0.51 -11.02
CA ARG A 61 -3.56 -0.33 -10.60
C ARG A 61 -3.27 -1.40 -11.65
N PHE A 62 -2.10 -2.02 -11.56
CA PHE A 62 -1.82 -3.25 -12.31
C PHE A 62 -2.72 -4.37 -11.82
N ARG A 63 -3.30 -5.11 -12.76
CA ARG A 63 -4.16 -6.27 -12.50
C ARG A 63 -3.35 -7.41 -11.87
N ASP A 64 -2.18 -7.65 -12.44
CA ASP A 64 -1.29 -8.71 -12.01
C ASP A 64 -0.13 -8.15 -11.19
N SER A 65 0.43 -9.00 -10.32
CA SER A 65 1.67 -8.65 -9.62
C SER A 65 2.80 -8.50 -10.64
N PRO A 66 3.66 -7.49 -10.51
CA PRO A 66 4.79 -7.33 -11.41
C PRO A 66 5.68 -8.57 -11.36
N THR A 67 6.17 -8.97 -12.52
CA THR A 67 7.22 -9.99 -12.63
C THR A 67 8.48 -9.51 -11.92
N ILE A 68 9.39 -10.43 -11.58
CA ILE A 68 10.67 -10.10 -10.92
C ILE A 68 11.44 -9.06 -11.76
N THR A 69 11.48 -9.25 -13.08
CA THR A 69 12.15 -8.34 -14.01
C THR A 69 11.55 -6.93 -13.99
N GLU A 70 10.21 -6.83 -13.97
CA GLU A 70 9.52 -5.53 -13.87
C GLU A 70 9.78 -4.87 -12.50
N ALA A 71 9.79 -5.65 -11.42
CA ALA A 71 10.09 -5.18 -10.08
C ALA A 71 11.53 -4.67 -9.97
N GLU A 72 12.51 -5.30 -10.61
CA GLU A 72 13.90 -4.84 -10.65
C GLU A 72 14.04 -3.50 -11.41
N THR A 73 13.25 -3.31 -12.47
CA THR A 73 13.22 -2.05 -13.23
C THR A 73 12.41 -0.93 -12.58
N SER A 74 11.66 -1.21 -11.51
CA SER A 74 10.82 -0.23 -10.80
C SER A 74 11.62 0.89 -10.10
N GLY A 75 12.93 0.72 -9.96
CA GLY A 75 13.80 1.63 -9.20
C GLY A 75 13.65 1.52 -7.69
N ILE A 76 12.86 0.55 -7.19
CA ILE A 76 12.81 0.21 -5.76
C ILE A 76 13.86 -0.86 -5.47
N ARG A 77 14.71 -0.61 -4.48
CA ARG A 77 15.70 -1.59 -4.05
C ARG A 77 15.02 -2.71 -3.27
N ILE A 78 15.50 -3.95 -3.44
CA ILE A 78 15.01 -5.10 -2.66
C ILE A 78 15.09 -4.87 -1.15
N ASP A 79 16.14 -4.17 -0.69
CA ASP A 79 16.31 -3.78 0.71
C ASP A 79 15.17 -2.88 1.21
N ASP A 80 14.72 -1.93 0.38
CA ASP A 80 13.61 -1.04 0.72
C ASP A 80 12.31 -1.85 0.85
N LEU A 81 12.06 -2.77 -0.09
CA LEU A 81 10.90 -3.65 -0.05
C LEU A 81 10.91 -4.55 1.20
N ALA A 82 12.06 -5.07 1.59
CA ALA A 82 12.22 -5.86 2.81
C ALA A 82 11.88 -5.05 4.08
N VAL A 83 12.36 -3.80 4.18
CA VAL A 83 12.03 -2.92 5.31
C VAL A 83 10.55 -2.57 5.33
N LEU A 84 9.94 -2.33 4.16
CA LEU A 84 8.49 -2.05 4.07
C LEU A 84 7.67 -3.26 4.51
N ALA A 85 7.98 -4.46 4.00
CA ALA A 85 7.30 -5.70 4.36
C ALA A 85 7.41 -5.98 5.87
N ALA A 86 8.59 -5.83 6.45
CA ALA A 86 8.80 -5.98 7.89
C ALA A 86 7.98 -4.95 8.70
N THR A 87 7.90 -3.71 8.21
CA THR A 87 7.11 -2.67 8.86
C THR A 87 5.62 -2.99 8.83
N ILE A 88 5.07 -3.39 7.68
CA ILE A 88 3.64 -3.76 7.53
C ILE A 88 3.31 -4.94 8.45
N ALA A 89 4.15 -5.98 8.44
CA ALA A 89 3.96 -7.15 9.30
C ALA A 89 3.97 -6.78 10.79
N PHE A 90 4.91 -5.93 11.20
CA PHE A 90 5.00 -5.49 12.59
C PHE A 90 3.78 -4.65 13.01
N VAL A 91 3.37 -3.68 12.20
CA VAL A 91 2.16 -2.86 12.42
C VAL A 91 0.93 -3.75 12.54
N ASN A 92 0.76 -4.73 11.65
CA ASN A 92 -0.37 -5.66 11.67
C ASN A 92 -0.35 -6.58 12.90
N SER A 93 0.83 -6.99 13.37
CA SER A 93 0.98 -7.75 14.62
C SER A 93 0.55 -6.95 15.86
N LYS A 94 0.57 -5.61 15.79
CA LYS A 94 0.16 -4.67 16.83
C LYS A 94 -1.26 -4.13 16.62
N GLN A 95 -2.16 -4.94 16.03
CA GLN A 95 -3.56 -4.57 15.77
C GLN A 95 -3.71 -3.35 14.84
N GLY A 96 -2.73 -3.10 13.97
CA GLY A 96 -2.79 -2.09 12.91
C GLY A 96 -2.37 -0.68 13.32
N ARG A 97 -2.02 -0.43 14.59
CA ARG A 97 -1.54 0.87 15.08
C ARG A 97 -0.43 0.71 16.12
N VAL A 98 0.68 1.40 15.94
CA VAL A 98 1.86 1.28 16.81
C VAL A 98 2.64 2.58 16.88
N ALA A 99 3.27 2.89 18.02
CA ALA A 99 4.08 4.10 18.12
C ALA A 99 5.27 4.04 17.17
N ARG A 100 5.57 5.13 16.46
CA ARG A 100 6.70 5.19 15.51
C ARG A 100 8.03 4.71 16.13
N ARG A 101 8.28 5.07 17.39
CA ARG A 101 9.48 4.65 18.12
C ARG A 101 9.61 3.14 18.28
N GLU A 102 8.50 2.43 18.46
CA GLU A 102 8.50 0.96 18.55
C GLU A 102 8.84 0.33 17.19
N VAL A 103 8.31 0.88 16.09
CA VAL A 103 8.67 0.45 14.73
C VAL A 103 10.16 0.67 14.47
N GLU A 104 10.68 1.84 14.83
CA GLU A 104 12.10 2.15 14.70
C GLU A 104 12.98 1.21 15.52
N HIS A 105 12.57 0.89 16.75
CA HIS A 105 13.30 -0.03 17.62
C HIS A 105 13.35 -1.43 17.02
N PHE A 106 12.20 -1.96 16.58
CA PHE A 106 12.09 -3.26 15.93
C PHE A 106 12.97 -3.36 14.68
N LEU A 107 12.90 -2.38 13.78
CA LEU A 107 13.69 -2.40 12.55
C LEU A 107 15.20 -2.25 12.81
N ARG A 108 15.60 -1.52 13.85
CA ARG A 108 17.01 -1.33 14.20
C ARG A 108 17.71 -2.60 14.68
N GLU A 109 16.97 -3.66 15.02
CA GLU A 109 17.57 -4.97 15.32
C GLU A 109 18.24 -5.60 14.09
N LYS A 110 17.79 -5.25 12.88
CA LYS A 110 18.26 -5.83 11.61
C LYS A 110 18.81 -4.80 10.62
N PHE A 111 18.52 -3.52 10.79
CA PHE A 111 18.87 -2.47 9.84
C PHE A 111 19.58 -1.27 10.51
N PRO A 112 20.53 -0.61 9.81
CA PRO A 112 21.18 0.60 10.33
C PRO A 112 20.18 1.73 10.62
N LYS A 113 20.41 2.48 11.72
CA LYS A 113 19.55 3.58 12.17
C LYS A 113 19.17 4.58 11.07
N TRP A 114 20.17 5.08 10.33
CA TRP A 114 19.96 6.06 9.26
C TRP A 114 19.01 5.55 8.16
N ARG A 115 19.06 4.23 7.87
CA ARG A 115 18.21 3.60 6.87
C ARG A 115 16.79 3.48 7.38
N VAL A 116 16.61 3.06 8.63
CA VAL A 116 15.28 2.96 9.25
C VAL A 116 14.56 4.30 9.22
N GLU A 117 15.22 5.37 9.67
CA GLU A 117 14.65 6.72 9.69
C GLU A 117 14.29 7.19 8.28
N TYR A 118 15.22 7.05 7.34
CA TYR A 118 15.02 7.44 5.95
C TYR A 118 13.88 6.66 5.27
N SER A 119 13.82 5.33 5.48
CA SER A 119 12.79 4.46 4.92
C SER A 119 11.40 4.80 5.48
N LEU A 120 11.26 4.96 6.80
CA LEU A 120 9.97 5.32 7.40
C LEU A 120 9.46 6.67 6.91
N ASP A 121 10.33 7.69 6.84
CA ASP A 121 9.97 9.00 6.29
C ASP A 121 9.54 8.92 4.82
N ARG A 122 10.26 8.12 4.04
CA ARG A 122 9.92 7.87 2.63
C ARG A 122 8.56 7.18 2.51
N TYR A 123 8.25 6.19 3.35
CA TYR A 123 6.98 5.45 3.30
C TYR A 123 5.79 6.32 3.70
N VAL A 124 5.96 7.20 4.69
CA VAL A 124 4.95 8.20 5.06
C VAL A 124 4.74 9.20 3.91
N LYS A 125 5.83 9.72 3.33
CA LYS A 125 5.74 10.65 2.18
C LYS A 125 5.06 10.04 0.96
N ARG A 126 5.25 8.74 0.71
CA ARG A 126 4.67 8.00 -0.42
C ARG A 126 3.27 7.44 -0.15
N GLY A 127 2.78 7.49 1.09
CA GLY A 127 1.45 7.02 1.46
C GLY A 127 1.34 5.52 1.74
N TYR A 128 2.46 4.80 1.85
CA TYR A 128 2.47 3.40 2.32
C TYR A 128 2.20 3.30 3.81
N LEU A 129 2.66 4.30 4.56
CA LEU A 129 2.36 4.47 5.98
C LEU A 129 1.67 5.80 6.18
N GLU A 130 0.85 5.88 7.21
CA GLU A 130 0.30 7.11 7.72
C GLU A 130 0.75 7.28 9.16
N GLN A 131 1.03 8.52 9.55
CA GLN A 131 1.41 8.87 10.91
C GLN A 131 0.43 9.92 11.42
N ASP A 132 -0.19 9.65 12.56
CA ASP A 132 -1.12 10.59 13.20
C ASP A 132 -0.39 11.62 14.08
N ASP A 133 -1.15 12.57 14.62
CA ASP A 133 -0.61 13.65 15.47
C ASP A 133 0.04 13.13 16.77
N ARG A 134 -0.29 11.91 17.20
CA ARG A 134 0.31 11.24 18.36
C ARG A 134 1.53 10.40 17.98
N SER A 135 2.01 10.52 16.75
CA SER A 135 3.10 9.72 16.20
C SER A 135 2.82 8.21 16.19
N MET A 136 1.56 7.83 16.10
CA MET A 136 1.17 6.44 15.83
C MET A 136 1.23 6.20 14.34
N VAL A 137 1.83 5.07 13.96
CA VAL A 137 1.96 4.60 12.58
C VAL A 137 0.89 3.55 12.32
N HIS A 138 0.21 3.69 11.19
CA HIS A 138 -0.70 2.68 10.64
C HIS A 138 -0.50 2.51 9.13
N VAL A 139 -1.06 1.43 8.59
CA VAL A 139 -1.02 1.13 7.16
C VAL A 139 -1.75 2.22 6.38
N GLY A 140 -1.03 2.86 5.45
CA GLY A 140 -1.56 3.92 4.59
C GLY A 140 -2.32 3.39 3.38
N TRP A 141 -3.03 4.29 2.70
CA TRP A 141 -3.87 3.95 1.53
C TRP A 141 -3.10 3.21 0.42
N ARG A 142 -1.81 3.52 0.21
CA ARG A 142 -1.03 2.94 -0.90
C ARG A 142 -0.72 1.47 -0.66
N THR A 143 -0.47 1.10 0.59
CA THR A 143 -0.28 -0.30 0.97
C THR A 143 -1.55 -1.10 0.71
N ARG A 144 -2.73 -0.56 1.08
CA ARG A 144 -4.02 -1.23 0.79
C ARG A 144 -4.32 -1.36 -0.70
N ALA A 145 -3.72 -0.52 -1.53
CA ALA A 145 -3.90 -0.53 -2.99
C ALA A 145 -2.96 -1.51 -3.70
N GLU A 146 -1.70 -1.53 -3.28
CA GLU A 146 -0.59 -2.17 -4.00
C GLU A 146 -0.10 -3.47 -3.34
N VAL A 147 -0.48 -3.76 -2.09
CA VAL A 147 0.01 -4.93 -1.34
C VAL A 147 -1.13 -5.86 -0.98
N ASP A 148 -1.01 -7.13 -1.37
CA ASP A 148 -1.83 -8.19 -0.79
C ASP A 148 -1.30 -8.54 0.60
N GLU A 149 -1.81 -7.84 1.61
CA GLU A 149 -1.41 -8.01 3.01
C GLU A 149 -1.65 -9.43 3.52
N LYS A 150 -2.71 -10.10 3.04
CA LYS A 150 -3.04 -11.46 3.46
C LYS A 150 -1.97 -12.42 2.95
N THR A 151 -1.67 -12.35 1.66
CA THR A 151 -0.61 -13.17 1.04
C THR A 151 0.75 -12.88 1.65
N LEU A 152 1.08 -11.61 1.88
CA LEU A 152 2.31 -11.21 2.57
C LEU A 152 2.43 -11.86 3.95
N MET A 153 1.38 -11.77 4.77
CA MET A 153 1.38 -12.35 6.11
C MET A 153 1.49 -13.88 6.08
N THR A 154 0.78 -14.54 5.16
CA THR A 154 0.90 -15.99 4.97
C THR A 154 2.31 -16.41 4.57
N MET A 155 2.98 -15.66 3.68
CA MET A 155 4.37 -15.92 3.28
C MET A 155 5.37 -15.73 4.44
N ILE A 156 5.17 -14.72 5.28
CA ILE A 156 6.03 -14.47 6.46
C ILE A 156 5.86 -15.58 7.50
N LEU A 157 4.62 -15.98 7.78
CA LEU A 157 4.32 -17.02 8.77
C LEU A 157 4.80 -18.41 8.32
N SER A 158 4.66 -18.75 7.03
CA SER A 158 5.13 -20.02 6.49
C SER A 158 6.65 -20.17 6.55
N ARG A 159 7.41 -19.11 6.21
CA ARG A 159 8.87 -19.12 6.35
C ARG A 159 9.35 -19.22 7.80
N SER A 160 8.56 -18.74 8.75
CA SER A 160 8.89 -18.86 10.18
C SER A 160 8.75 -20.29 10.72
N GLN A 161 8.07 -21.18 10.00
CA GLN A 161 7.88 -22.59 10.34
C GLN A 161 8.91 -23.51 9.68
N GLU A 162 9.69 -23.04 8.70
CA GLU A 162 10.80 -23.79 8.13
C GLU A 162 12.04 -23.65 9.02
N PRO A 163 12.60 -24.74 9.58
CA PRO A 163 13.88 -24.65 10.25
C PRO A 163 14.93 -24.21 9.23
N LEU A 164 15.67 -23.16 9.56
CA LEU A 164 16.88 -22.75 8.83
C LEU A 164 17.76 -23.98 8.64
N LYS A 165 17.79 -24.52 7.42
CA LYS A 165 18.77 -25.55 7.05
C LYS A 165 20.14 -24.91 7.19
N LYS A 166 20.85 -25.31 8.25
CA LYS A 166 22.27 -25.01 8.48
C LYS A 166 23.12 -25.67 7.40
#